data_AF-A0A7V4MZH5-F1
#
_entry.id   AF-A0A7V4MZH5-F1
#
_cell.length_a   1.000
_cell.length_b   1.000
_cell.length_c   1.000
_cell.angle_alpha   90.00
_cell.angle_beta   90.00
_cell.angle_gamma   90.00
#
_symmetry.space_group_name_H-M   'P 1'
#
loop_
_entity.id
_entity.type
_entity.pdbx_description
1 polymer ?
#
loop_
_entity_poly.entity_id
_entity_poly.type
_entity_poly.pdbx_seq_one_letter_code
_entity_poly.pdbx_strand_id
1 'polypeptide(L)'
;MESARLPLDRLPLDSDALRANLDKTAQPVVVPERYLALFDAVDGYYGVRQPLADTLSEYFHVYRNVDLLIDGFQTLLLRNWSYFERSERRTEWFTLLSELVLDLLGAQLTPQQTSLLLRQLLTWCTAALAGRHGGEYDQPLLTVAERLTRLLPRQPLAFLERDTLLRGLLEQATKRPGLETAFAELYRSLLLTGYERLCERLPVPQWAASPEAELTDRTAVADSFSDLAPQRVRDLAARARQAGPAELLSSGLPTFSALLDEAIDRIYRIEAIEDRFAVCL
;
A
#
# COMPACT_ATOMS: atom_id res chain seq x y z
N MET A 1 33.68 19.89 15.37
CA MET A 1 34.36 19.66 14.09
C MET A 1 35.36 18.53 14.28
N GLU A 2 34.91 17.29 14.07
CA GLU A 2 35.69 16.19 13.48
C GLU A 2 34.67 15.08 13.21
N SER A 3 34.38 14.83 11.94
CA SER A 3 33.41 13.84 11.49
C SER A 3 34.11 12.48 11.47
N ALA A 4 33.76 11.61 12.41
CA ALA A 4 34.24 10.23 12.43
C ALA A 4 33.60 9.48 11.25
N ARG A 5 34.40 9.22 10.22
CA ARG A 5 34.05 8.42 9.04
C ARG A 5 34.43 6.97 9.32
N LEU A 6 33.48 6.06 9.30
CA LEU A 6 33.77 4.62 9.34
C LEU A 6 33.49 4.01 7.95
N PRO A 7 34.50 3.47 7.26
CA PRO A 7 34.30 2.69 6.04
C PRO A 7 33.68 1.31 6.36
N LEU A 8 32.81 0.83 5.49
CA LEU A 8 32.03 -0.42 5.60
C LEU A 8 32.86 -1.72 5.43
N ASP A 9 34.18 -1.67 5.56
CA ASP A 9 35.11 -2.79 5.28
C ASP A 9 35.06 -3.95 6.31
N ARG A 10 33.97 -4.10 7.05
CA ARG A 10 33.75 -5.20 8.02
C ARG A 10 32.40 -5.89 7.87
N LEU A 11 31.90 -6.03 6.64
CA LEU A 11 30.79 -6.94 6.31
C LEU A 11 31.35 -8.19 5.59
N PRO A 12 31.06 -9.42 6.05
CA PRO A 12 31.62 -10.62 5.46
C PRO A 12 30.88 -10.97 4.16
N LEU A 13 31.43 -10.54 3.01
CA LEU A 13 30.98 -10.93 1.67
C LEU A 13 32.10 -11.72 1.01
N ASP A 14 31.95 -13.03 0.83
CA ASP A 14 32.99 -13.91 0.28
C ASP A 14 32.60 -14.41 -1.12
N SER A 15 33.07 -13.70 -2.14
CA SER A 15 33.22 -14.21 -3.51
C SER A 15 34.17 -13.28 -4.27
N ASP A 16 35.36 -13.78 -4.59
CA ASP A 16 36.47 -13.01 -5.19
C ASP A 16 36.15 -12.47 -6.60
N ALA A 17 35.21 -13.11 -7.30
CA ALA A 17 34.71 -12.64 -8.59
C ALA A 17 33.75 -11.43 -8.46
N LEU A 18 33.09 -11.28 -7.30
CA LEU A 18 32.20 -10.16 -7.01
C LEU A 18 32.99 -8.93 -6.51
N ARG A 19 34.02 -9.15 -5.67
CA ARG A 19 34.95 -8.11 -5.20
C ARG A 19 35.63 -7.38 -6.37
N ALA A 20 36.14 -8.12 -7.35
CA ALA A 20 36.85 -7.55 -8.49
C ALA A 20 35.97 -6.70 -9.43
N ASN A 21 34.65 -6.94 -9.48
CA ASN A 21 33.71 -6.12 -10.25
C ASN A 21 33.20 -4.91 -9.45
N LEU A 22 33.08 -5.02 -8.12
CA LEU A 22 32.70 -3.92 -7.25
C LEU A 22 33.82 -2.89 -7.11
N ASP A 23 35.08 -3.30 -7.03
CA ASP A 23 36.22 -2.38 -6.81
C ASP A 23 36.45 -1.35 -7.92
N LYS A 24 35.92 -1.57 -9.14
CA LYS A 24 36.10 -0.64 -10.27
C LYS A 24 34.94 0.34 -10.47
N THR A 25 33.80 0.13 -9.82
CA THR A 25 32.56 0.93 -10.00
C THR A 25 31.82 1.25 -8.70
N ALA A 26 32.25 0.73 -7.55
CA ALA A 26 31.62 1.00 -6.27
C ALA A 26 31.86 2.45 -5.84
N GLN A 27 30.83 3.28 -6.00
CA GLN A 27 30.74 4.51 -5.23
C GLN A 27 30.47 4.14 -3.76
N PRO A 28 31.14 4.79 -2.79
CA PRO A 28 30.94 4.47 -1.38
C PRO A 28 29.49 4.77 -0.99
N VAL A 29 28.75 3.75 -0.57
CA VAL A 29 27.41 3.90 0.00
C VAL A 29 27.55 4.45 1.41
N VAL A 30 26.92 5.59 1.67
CA VAL A 30 26.91 6.21 3.01
C VAL A 30 25.50 6.08 3.60
N VAL A 31 25.35 5.13 4.52
CA VAL A 31 24.12 4.98 5.31
C VAL A 31 24.16 5.98 6.47
N PRO A 32 23.16 6.88 6.61
CA PRO A 32 23.12 7.82 7.72
C PRO A 32 23.10 7.12 9.09
N GLU A 33 23.83 7.68 10.07
CA GLU A 33 24.04 7.07 11.39
C GLU A 33 22.73 6.69 12.10
N ARG A 34 21.68 7.51 11.97
CA ARG A 34 20.36 7.22 12.55
C ARG A 34 19.76 5.89 12.10
N TYR A 35 20.05 5.45 10.87
CA TYR A 35 19.55 4.17 10.34
C TYR A 35 20.46 3.00 10.68
N LEU A 36 21.74 3.25 11.02
CA LEU A 36 22.63 2.22 11.54
C LEU A 36 22.15 1.69 12.89
N ALA A 37 21.44 2.51 13.68
CA ALA A 37 20.84 2.09 14.94
C ALA A 37 19.87 0.88 14.78
N LEU A 38 19.28 0.67 13.61
CA LEU A 38 18.42 -0.50 13.33
C LEU A 38 19.16 -1.83 13.52
N PHE A 39 20.49 -1.86 13.41
CA PHE A 39 21.29 -3.06 13.64
C PHE A 39 21.31 -3.48 15.11
N ASP A 40 21.09 -2.58 16.06
CA ASP A 40 20.99 -2.89 17.49
C ASP A 40 19.83 -3.85 17.76
N ALA A 41 18.73 -3.69 17.01
CA ALA A 41 17.51 -4.49 17.16
C ALA A 41 17.68 -5.96 16.75
N VAL A 42 18.69 -6.24 15.92
CA VAL A 42 18.93 -7.54 15.30
C VAL A 42 20.32 -8.08 15.61
N ASP A 43 20.96 -7.52 16.64
CA ASP A 43 22.26 -7.99 17.10
C ASP A 43 22.17 -9.46 17.56
N GLY A 44 23.15 -10.25 17.17
CA GLY A 44 23.15 -11.71 17.36
C GLY A 44 22.23 -12.52 16.41
N TYR A 45 21.46 -11.88 15.52
CA TYR A 45 20.60 -12.58 14.54
C TYR A 45 21.14 -12.44 13.11
N TYR A 46 22.18 -13.20 12.77
CA TYR A 46 22.84 -13.13 11.45
C TYR A 46 21.87 -13.25 10.26
N GLY A 47 20.88 -14.15 10.33
CA GLY A 47 19.88 -14.34 9.26
C GLY A 47 18.90 -13.17 9.07
N VAL A 48 18.84 -12.23 10.00
CA VAL A 48 18.03 -11.00 9.92
C VAL A 48 18.91 -9.79 9.61
N ARG A 49 20.12 -9.77 10.18
CA ARG A 49 21.12 -8.72 9.99
C ARG A 49 21.50 -8.55 8.52
N GLN A 50 21.71 -9.65 7.79
CA GLN A 50 22.13 -9.58 6.39
C GLN A 50 21.06 -8.92 5.49
N PRO A 51 19.78 -9.36 5.50
CA PRO A 51 18.71 -8.66 4.78
C PRO A 51 18.60 -7.16 5.11
N LEU A 52 18.80 -6.78 6.38
CA LEU A 52 18.81 -5.37 6.78
C LEU A 52 19.98 -4.60 6.14
N ALA A 53 21.19 -5.18 6.18
CA ALA A 53 22.37 -4.56 5.59
C ALA A 53 22.24 -4.39 4.08
N ASP A 54 21.79 -5.44 3.38
CA ASP A 54 21.60 -5.41 1.94
C ASP A 54 20.55 -4.35 1.56
N THR A 55 19.41 -4.32 2.27
CA THR A 55 18.35 -3.35 2.02
C THR A 55 18.81 -1.90 2.26
N LEU A 56 19.50 -1.63 3.37
CA LEU A 56 20.01 -0.28 3.66
C LEU A 56 21.11 0.14 2.67
N SER A 57 22.02 -0.77 2.32
CA SER A 57 23.05 -0.49 1.33
C SER A 57 22.42 -0.15 -0.03
N GLU A 58 21.44 -0.94 -0.47
CA GLU A 58 20.70 -0.68 -1.70
C GLU A 58 19.94 0.65 -1.63
N TYR A 59 19.33 0.96 -0.48
CA TYR A 59 18.46 2.14 -0.34
C TYR A 59 19.23 3.46 -0.53
N PHE A 60 20.44 3.50 0.01
CA PHE A 60 21.34 4.65 -0.05
C PHE A 60 22.30 4.59 -1.25
N HIS A 61 22.17 3.60 -2.14
CA HIS A 61 22.93 3.56 -3.38
C HIS A 61 22.42 4.59 -4.39
N VAL A 62 23.33 5.23 -5.13
CA VAL A 62 23.00 6.29 -6.11
C VAL A 62 22.14 5.75 -7.25
N TYR A 63 22.41 4.51 -7.68
CA TYR A 63 21.67 3.81 -8.73
C TYR A 63 20.89 2.65 -8.12
N ARG A 64 20.06 2.94 -7.13
CA ARG A 64 19.28 1.91 -6.44
C ARG A 64 18.28 1.22 -7.36
N ASN A 65 18.22 -0.10 -7.25
CA ASN A 65 17.22 -0.96 -7.82
C ASN A 65 16.00 -1.02 -6.90
N VAL A 66 14.92 -0.39 -7.34
CA VAL A 66 13.65 -0.31 -6.61
C VAL A 66 13.05 -1.68 -6.33
N ASP A 67 13.19 -2.64 -7.25
CA ASP A 67 12.59 -3.97 -7.08
C ASP A 67 13.30 -4.75 -5.96
N LEU A 68 14.64 -4.62 -5.86
CA LEU A 68 15.40 -5.17 -4.73
C LEU A 68 15.00 -4.52 -3.40
N LEU A 69 14.70 -3.22 -3.39
CA LEU A 69 14.20 -2.54 -2.19
C LEU A 69 12.83 -3.04 -1.76
N ILE A 70 11.94 -3.27 -2.73
CA ILE A 70 10.59 -3.81 -2.47
C ILE A 70 10.71 -5.22 -1.86
N ASP A 71 11.60 -6.07 -2.37
CA ASP A 71 11.85 -7.40 -1.82
C ASP A 71 12.51 -7.35 -0.43
N GLY A 72 13.44 -6.40 -0.24
CA GLY A 72 14.09 -6.10 1.03
C GLY A 72 13.07 -5.70 2.10
N PHE A 73 12.22 -4.71 1.81
CA PHE A 73 11.16 -4.27 2.72
C PHE A 73 10.12 -5.36 2.97
N GLN A 74 9.78 -6.18 1.98
CA GLN A 74 8.90 -7.33 2.21
C GLN A 74 9.48 -8.25 3.27
N THR A 75 10.77 -8.56 3.16
CA THR A 75 11.49 -9.40 4.12
C THR A 75 11.56 -8.74 5.49
N LEU A 76 11.96 -7.46 5.56
CA LEU A 76 12.11 -6.75 6.82
C LEU A 76 10.78 -6.59 7.57
N LEU A 77 9.74 -6.10 6.89
CA LEU A 77 8.47 -5.75 7.51
C LEU A 77 7.58 -6.96 7.79
N LEU A 78 7.48 -7.89 6.84
CA LEU A 78 6.50 -8.98 6.95
C LEU A 78 7.08 -10.27 7.56
N ARG A 79 8.39 -10.48 7.43
CA ARG A 79 9.04 -11.70 7.95
C ARG A 79 9.87 -11.44 9.20
N ASN A 80 10.67 -10.38 9.18
CA ASN A 80 11.68 -10.15 10.22
C ASN A 80 11.24 -9.17 11.32
N TRP A 81 10.10 -8.48 11.18
CA TRP A 81 9.64 -7.48 12.15
C TRP A 81 9.62 -7.99 13.59
N SER A 82 9.25 -9.26 13.81
CA SER A 82 9.19 -9.86 15.15
C SER A 82 10.52 -9.84 15.92
N TYR A 83 11.67 -9.71 15.24
CA TYR A 83 12.97 -9.54 15.88
C TYR A 83 13.14 -8.11 16.41
N PHE A 84 12.79 -7.11 15.59
CA PHE A 84 12.81 -5.70 15.98
C PHE A 84 11.83 -5.42 17.13
N GLU A 85 10.64 -6.01 17.06
CA GLU A 85 9.56 -5.80 18.02
C GLU A 85 9.88 -6.30 19.44
N ARG A 86 10.88 -7.18 19.61
CA ARG A 86 11.33 -7.64 20.93
C ARG A 86 12.04 -6.54 21.73
N SER A 87 12.69 -5.60 21.05
CA SER A 87 13.45 -4.51 21.66
C SER A 87 12.56 -3.55 22.44
N GLU A 88 13.06 -2.98 23.54
CA GLU A 88 12.39 -1.86 24.24
C GLU A 88 12.30 -0.60 23.36
N ARG A 89 13.17 -0.47 22.36
CA ARG A 89 13.18 0.63 21.37
C ARG A 89 12.28 0.35 20.16
N ARG A 90 11.33 -0.59 20.25
CA ARG A 90 10.49 -1.03 19.12
C ARG A 90 9.76 0.11 18.39
N THR A 91 9.28 1.12 19.10
CA THR A 91 8.63 2.28 18.47
C THR A 91 9.60 3.08 17.62
N GLU A 92 10.85 3.21 18.05
CA GLU A 92 11.91 3.87 17.28
C GLU A 92 12.23 3.08 16.00
N TRP A 93 12.33 1.75 16.10
CA TRP A 93 12.54 0.87 14.94
C TRP A 93 11.38 0.93 13.95
N PHE A 94 10.14 0.92 14.45
CA PHE A 94 8.96 1.12 13.64
C PHE A 94 9.02 2.46 12.91
N THR A 95 9.35 3.53 13.63
CA THR A 95 9.45 4.89 13.09
C THR A 95 10.48 4.95 11.97
N LEU A 96 11.71 4.49 12.20
CA LEU A 96 12.77 4.53 11.18
C LEU A 96 12.45 3.69 9.94
N LEU A 97 11.89 2.49 10.11
CA LEU A 97 11.51 1.64 8.97
C LEU A 97 10.33 2.22 8.20
N SER A 98 9.31 2.75 8.90
CA SER A 98 8.19 3.41 8.24
C SER A 98 8.62 4.66 7.49
N GLU A 99 9.57 5.44 8.02
CA GLU A 99 10.16 6.61 7.35
C GLU A 99 10.82 6.21 6.02
N LEU A 100 11.67 5.18 6.02
CA LEU A 100 12.31 4.68 4.80
C LEU A 100 11.29 4.24 3.74
N VAL A 101 10.24 3.52 4.15
CA VAL A 101 9.20 3.08 3.21
C VAL A 101 8.38 4.26 2.67
N LEU A 102 8.00 5.21 3.53
CA LEU A 102 7.22 6.40 3.14
C LEU A 102 8.02 7.36 2.26
N ASP A 103 9.33 7.44 2.45
CA ASP A 103 10.23 8.21 1.60
C ASP A 103 10.43 7.53 0.24
N LEU A 104 10.55 6.20 0.19
CA LEU A 104 10.57 5.46 -1.07
C LEU A 104 9.24 5.61 -1.84
N LEU A 105 8.10 5.52 -1.16
CA LEU A 105 6.78 5.79 -1.74
C LEU A 105 6.65 7.24 -2.26
N GLY A 106 7.41 8.18 -1.73
CA GLY A 106 7.46 9.57 -2.19
C GLY A 106 8.32 9.78 -3.45
N ALA A 107 9.11 8.78 -3.85
CA ALA A 107 9.93 8.82 -5.06
C ALA A 107 9.10 8.55 -6.33
N GLN A 108 9.76 8.63 -7.49
CA GLN A 108 9.14 8.24 -8.76
C GLN A 108 9.13 6.71 -8.87
N LEU A 109 8.00 6.10 -8.53
CA LEU A 109 7.74 4.66 -8.65
C LEU A 109 6.71 4.41 -9.75
N THR A 110 6.77 3.22 -10.36
CA THR A 110 5.65 2.76 -11.20
C THR A 110 4.42 2.47 -10.34
N PRO A 111 3.20 2.44 -10.92
CA PRO A 111 1.99 2.06 -10.19
C PRO A 111 2.10 0.68 -9.53
N GLN A 112 2.71 -0.30 -10.22
CA GLN A 112 2.93 -1.64 -9.70
C GLN A 112 3.87 -1.64 -8.49
N GLN A 113 5.01 -0.93 -8.58
CA GLN A 113 5.96 -0.79 -7.47
C GLN A 113 5.31 -0.11 -6.26
N THR A 114 4.56 0.96 -6.50
CA THR A 114 3.78 1.65 -5.45
C THR A 114 2.79 0.70 -4.79
N SER A 115 2.03 -0.06 -5.58
CA SER A 115 1.03 -1.03 -5.10
C SER A 115 1.65 -2.14 -4.25
N LEU A 116 2.81 -2.67 -4.66
CA LEU A 116 3.53 -3.68 -3.89
C LEU A 116 4.05 -3.14 -2.56
N LEU A 117 4.62 -1.94 -2.55
CA LEU A 117 5.15 -1.32 -1.34
C LEU A 117 4.04 -0.89 -0.38
N LEU A 118 2.91 -0.38 -0.90
CA LEU A 118 1.69 -0.11 -0.13
C LEU A 118 1.15 -1.39 0.51
N ARG A 119 1.07 -2.50 -0.22
CA ARG A 119 0.65 -3.80 0.33
C ARG A 119 1.47 -4.16 1.55
N GLN A 120 2.80 -4.05 1.46
CA GLN A 120 3.70 -4.38 2.57
C GLN A 120 3.47 -3.45 3.77
N LEU A 121 3.44 -2.13 3.54
CA LEU A 121 3.23 -1.15 4.60
C LEU A 121 1.89 -1.35 5.30
N LEU A 122 0.79 -1.46 4.56
CA LEU A 122 -0.56 -1.61 5.12
C LEU A 122 -0.71 -2.92 5.90
N THR A 123 -0.16 -4.02 5.37
CA THR A 123 -0.17 -5.33 6.06
C THR A 123 0.60 -5.24 7.38
N TRP A 124 1.79 -4.63 7.36
CA TRP A 124 2.64 -4.49 8.53
C TRP A 124 2.02 -3.56 9.59
N CYS A 125 1.51 -2.38 9.19
CA CYS A 125 0.82 -1.46 10.09
C CYS A 125 -0.40 -2.12 10.75
N THR A 126 -1.17 -2.90 9.99
CA THR A 126 -2.34 -3.62 10.52
C THR A 126 -1.91 -4.66 11.56
N ALA A 127 -0.86 -5.44 11.26
CA ALA A 127 -0.31 -6.43 12.19
C ALA A 127 0.26 -5.77 13.47
N ALA A 128 0.96 -4.64 13.33
CA ALA A 128 1.51 -3.90 14.47
C ALA A 128 0.40 -3.38 15.40
N LEU A 129 -0.68 -2.81 14.83
CA LEU A 129 -1.84 -2.36 15.62
C LEU A 129 -2.60 -3.49 16.30
N ALA A 130 -2.75 -4.63 15.62
CA ALA A 130 -3.40 -5.81 16.17
C ALA A 130 -2.54 -6.54 17.21
N GLY A 131 -1.23 -6.28 17.22
CA GLY A 131 -0.25 -6.91 18.11
C GLY A 131 -0.30 -6.41 19.54
N ARG A 132 0.44 -7.12 20.41
CA ARG A 132 0.52 -6.83 21.86
C ARG A 132 1.00 -5.41 22.19
N HIS A 133 1.79 -4.80 21.31
CA HIS A 133 2.38 -3.48 21.50
C HIS A 133 1.66 -2.40 20.69
N GLY A 134 0.47 -2.67 20.15
CA GLY A 134 -0.22 -1.76 19.23
C GLY A 134 -0.41 -0.34 19.75
N GLY A 135 -0.50 -0.15 21.07
CA GLY A 135 -0.61 1.19 21.68
C GLY A 135 0.67 2.02 21.69
N GLU A 136 1.83 1.41 21.39
CA GLU A 136 3.11 2.13 21.32
C GLU A 136 3.35 2.77 19.94
N TYR A 137 2.49 2.50 18.95
CA TYR A 137 2.68 2.90 17.54
C TYR A 137 1.79 4.05 17.06
N ASP A 138 0.96 4.65 17.93
CA ASP A 138 0.01 5.68 17.53
C ASP A 138 0.70 6.85 16.80
N GLN A 139 1.78 7.40 17.36
CA GLN A 139 2.48 8.53 16.76
C GLN A 139 3.07 8.24 15.36
N PRO A 140 3.88 7.18 15.14
CA PRO A 140 4.38 6.89 13.79
C PRO A 140 3.24 6.53 12.82
N LEU A 141 2.14 5.93 13.28
CA LEU A 141 0.99 5.63 12.42
C LEU A 141 0.20 6.86 12.00
N LEU A 142 0.17 7.93 12.81
CA LEU A 142 -0.35 9.22 12.37
C LEU A 142 0.48 9.79 11.21
N THR A 143 1.82 9.68 11.29
CA THR A 143 2.70 10.06 10.19
C THR A 143 2.45 9.22 8.93
N VAL A 144 2.23 7.91 9.09
CA VAL A 144 1.82 7.03 7.97
C VAL A 144 0.52 7.53 7.34
N ALA A 145 -0.53 7.77 8.13
CA ALA A 145 -1.82 8.25 7.62
C ALA A 145 -1.68 9.59 6.87
N GLU A 146 -0.96 10.55 7.44
CA GLU A 146 -0.70 11.85 6.81
C GLU A 146 0.01 11.71 5.46
N ARG A 147 1.09 10.91 5.40
CA ARG A 147 1.88 10.73 4.18
C ARG A 147 1.10 9.97 3.11
N LEU A 148 0.32 8.97 3.48
CA LEU A 148 -0.54 8.23 2.57
C LEU A 148 -1.69 9.08 2.02
N THR A 149 -2.29 9.94 2.84
CA THR A 149 -3.33 10.89 2.38
C THR A 149 -2.80 11.84 1.30
N ARG A 150 -1.55 12.30 1.43
CA ARG A 150 -0.90 13.12 0.39
C ARG A 150 -0.52 12.34 -0.87
N LEU A 151 -0.22 11.04 -0.72
CA LEU A 151 0.19 10.18 -1.83
C LEU A 151 -1.00 9.71 -2.67
N LEU A 152 -2.14 9.44 -2.04
CA LEU A 152 -3.32 8.85 -2.67
C LEU A 152 -3.74 9.58 -3.97
N PRO A 153 -3.88 10.92 -4.03
CA PRO A 153 -4.26 11.60 -5.27
C PRO A 153 -3.23 11.46 -6.40
N ARG A 154 -1.96 11.17 -6.07
CA ARG A 154 -0.87 11.03 -7.04
C ARG A 154 -0.75 9.61 -7.60
N GLN A 155 -1.20 8.62 -6.84
CA GLN A 155 -1.13 7.20 -7.21
C GLN A 155 -2.46 6.47 -6.92
N PRO A 156 -3.62 6.97 -7.40
CA PRO A 156 -4.92 6.47 -6.96
C PRO A 156 -5.14 4.99 -7.27
N LEU A 157 -4.64 4.51 -8.41
CA LEU A 157 -4.75 3.12 -8.82
C LEU A 157 -4.07 2.16 -7.84
N ALA A 158 -2.87 2.49 -7.38
CA ALA A 158 -2.14 1.66 -6.44
C ALA A 158 -2.87 1.52 -5.09
N PHE A 159 -3.62 2.54 -4.67
CA PHE A 159 -4.46 2.48 -3.48
C PHE A 159 -5.74 1.69 -3.71
N LEU A 160 -6.40 1.87 -4.87
CA LEU A 160 -7.64 1.14 -5.20
C LEU A 160 -7.40 -0.37 -5.28
N GLU A 161 -6.24 -0.81 -5.76
CA GLU A 161 -5.82 -2.23 -5.72
C GLU A 161 -5.64 -2.79 -4.30
N ARG A 162 -5.58 -1.92 -3.28
CA ARG A 162 -5.26 -2.25 -1.88
C ARG A 162 -6.32 -1.76 -0.90
N ASP A 163 -7.52 -1.45 -1.39
CA ASP A 163 -8.60 -0.87 -0.60
C ASP A 163 -9.04 -1.75 0.58
N THR A 164 -9.03 -3.07 0.40
CA THR A 164 -9.31 -4.06 1.46
C THR A 164 -8.27 -4.04 2.58
N LEU A 165 -6.99 -3.83 2.25
CA LEU A 165 -5.93 -3.70 3.25
C LEU A 165 -6.07 -2.40 4.04
N LEU A 166 -6.41 -1.30 3.37
CA LEU A 166 -6.64 -0.03 4.04
C LEU A 166 -7.90 -0.06 4.91
N ARG A 167 -8.96 -0.75 4.47
CA ARG A 167 -10.15 -1.04 5.28
C ARG A 167 -9.78 -1.82 6.54
N GLY A 168 -9.03 -2.91 6.41
CA GLY A 168 -8.56 -3.70 7.56
C GLY A 168 -7.69 -2.90 8.52
N LEU A 169 -6.87 -1.97 8.01
CA LEU A 169 -6.10 -1.05 8.84
C LEU A 169 -7.00 -0.08 9.61
N LEU A 170 -8.03 0.49 8.95
CA LEU A 170 -9.03 1.32 9.61
C LEU A 170 -9.78 0.54 10.71
N GLU A 171 -10.14 -0.72 10.47
CA GLU A 171 -10.79 -1.59 11.47
C GLU A 171 -9.96 -1.75 12.76
N GLN A 172 -8.62 -1.72 12.67
CA GLN A 172 -7.77 -1.69 13.86
C GLN A 172 -7.63 -0.29 14.43
N ALA A 173 -7.52 0.74 13.58
CA ALA A 173 -7.35 2.12 13.99
C ALA A 173 -8.57 2.67 14.76
N THR A 174 -9.81 2.25 14.43
CA THR A 174 -11.03 2.67 15.16
C THR A 174 -11.06 2.20 16.61
N LYS A 175 -10.28 1.18 16.97
CA LYS A 175 -10.10 0.73 18.36
C LYS A 175 -9.18 1.68 19.15
N ARG A 176 -8.57 2.67 18.49
CA ARG A 176 -7.61 3.61 19.04
C ARG A 176 -8.08 5.05 18.79
N PRO A 177 -8.59 5.76 19.83
CA PRO A 177 -9.13 7.11 19.64
C PRO A 177 -8.16 8.10 19.00
N GLY A 178 -6.85 7.94 19.23
CA GLY A 178 -5.82 8.82 18.64
C GLY A 178 -5.61 8.63 17.14
N LEU A 179 -6.06 7.52 16.55
CA LEU A 179 -5.82 7.16 15.14
C LEU A 179 -7.08 7.21 14.28
N GLU A 180 -8.24 7.04 14.90
CA GLU A 180 -9.53 6.86 14.23
C GLU A 180 -9.79 7.92 13.16
N THR A 181 -9.68 9.20 13.51
CA THR A 181 -9.96 10.31 12.59
C THR A 181 -9.04 10.29 11.37
N ALA A 182 -7.73 10.13 11.57
CA ALA A 182 -6.75 10.20 10.50
C ALA A 182 -6.93 9.05 9.48
N PHE A 183 -7.15 7.83 9.96
CA PHE A 183 -7.39 6.68 9.07
C PHE A 183 -8.79 6.69 8.46
N ALA A 184 -9.80 7.22 9.16
CA ALA A 184 -11.13 7.39 8.60
C ALA A 184 -11.14 8.40 7.44
N GLU A 185 -10.40 9.51 7.56
CA GLU A 185 -10.23 10.48 6.49
C GLU A 185 -9.49 9.90 5.27
N LEU A 186 -8.40 9.18 5.51
CA LEU A 186 -7.64 8.50 4.46
C LEU A 186 -8.52 7.48 3.71
N TYR A 187 -9.22 6.61 4.43
CA TYR A 187 -10.07 5.59 3.83
C TYR A 187 -11.31 6.19 3.14
N ARG A 188 -11.91 7.24 3.71
CA ARG A 188 -12.99 7.99 3.06
C ARG A 188 -12.52 8.56 1.71
N SER A 189 -11.33 9.14 1.69
CA SER A 189 -10.73 9.68 0.45
C SER A 189 -10.58 8.58 -0.60
N LEU A 190 -10.15 7.37 -0.19
CA LEU A 190 -10.05 6.22 -1.09
C LEU A 190 -11.41 5.78 -1.65
N LEU A 191 -12.43 5.67 -0.80
CA LEU A 191 -13.78 5.31 -1.25
C LEU A 191 -14.30 6.32 -2.28
N LEU A 192 -14.14 7.61 -2.01
CA LEU A 192 -14.58 8.67 -2.93
C LEU A 192 -13.85 8.59 -4.27
N THR A 193 -12.53 8.39 -4.27
CA THR A 193 -11.75 8.16 -5.48
C THR A 193 -12.22 6.92 -6.24
N GLY A 194 -12.56 5.83 -5.55
CA GLY A 194 -13.09 4.62 -6.16
C GLY A 194 -14.44 4.84 -6.82
N TYR A 195 -15.38 5.47 -6.12
CA TYR A 195 -16.71 5.76 -6.64
C TYR A 195 -16.69 6.74 -7.83
N GLU A 196 -15.85 7.77 -7.78
CA GLU A 196 -15.62 8.67 -8.90
C GLU A 196 -15.11 7.90 -10.12
N ARG A 197 -14.10 7.04 -9.93
CA ARG A 197 -13.55 6.23 -11.01
C ARG A 197 -14.56 5.25 -11.60
N LEU A 198 -15.43 4.64 -10.79
CA LEU A 198 -16.51 3.78 -11.28
C LEU A 198 -17.51 4.57 -12.14
N CYS A 199 -17.88 5.78 -11.72
CA CYS A 199 -18.77 6.65 -12.51
C CYS A 199 -18.16 7.02 -13.86
N GLU A 200 -16.85 7.28 -13.89
CA GLU A 200 -16.13 7.66 -15.11
C GLU A 200 -15.88 6.50 -16.06
N ARG A 201 -15.56 5.32 -15.52
CA ARG A 201 -15.01 4.20 -16.29
C ARG A 201 -15.97 3.05 -16.51
N LEU A 202 -16.98 2.89 -15.66
CA LEU A 202 -17.94 1.80 -15.74
C LEU A 202 -19.40 2.27 -15.68
N PRO A 203 -19.83 3.25 -16.50
CA PRO A 203 -21.24 3.60 -16.64
C PRO A 203 -21.99 2.57 -17.50
N VAL A 204 -21.84 1.26 -17.18
CA VAL A 204 -22.34 0.15 -17.99
C VAL A 204 -23.84 0.28 -18.27
N PRO A 205 -24.71 0.67 -17.32
CA PRO A 205 -26.13 0.87 -17.62
C PRO A 205 -26.42 1.98 -18.64
N GLN A 206 -25.70 3.11 -18.59
CA GLN A 206 -25.88 4.17 -19.61
C GLN A 206 -25.35 3.74 -20.96
N TRP A 207 -24.18 3.11 -20.98
CA TRP A 207 -23.58 2.62 -22.21
C TRP A 207 -24.50 1.59 -22.87
N ALA A 208 -24.99 0.59 -22.12
CA ALA A 208 -25.89 -0.44 -22.65
C ALA A 208 -27.21 0.13 -23.20
N ALA A 209 -27.72 1.21 -22.61
CA ALA A 209 -28.89 1.92 -23.12
C ALA A 209 -28.59 2.80 -24.36
N SER A 210 -27.33 3.07 -24.66
CA SER A 210 -26.93 3.93 -25.77
C SER A 210 -27.08 3.24 -27.13
N PRO A 211 -27.23 4.00 -28.22
CA PRO A 211 -27.22 3.45 -29.58
C PRO A 211 -25.93 2.71 -29.96
N GLU A 212 -24.79 3.09 -29.35
CA GLU A 212 -23.43 2.67 -29.68
C GLU A 212 -23.07 1.28 -29.14
N ALA A 213 -23.83 0.72 -28.20
CA ALA A 213 -23.48 -0.52 -27.54
C ALA A 213 -23.68 -1.79 -28.40
N GLU A 214 -24.45 -1.68 -29.49
CA GLU A 214 -24.72 -2.79 -30.43
C GLU A 214 -25.12 -4.13 -29.76
N LEU A 215 -25.77 -4.07 -28.58
CA LEU A 215 -26.19 -5.25 -27.82
C LEU A 215 -27.47 -5.88 -28.38
N THR A 216 -27.55 -7.20 -28.23
CA THR A 216 -28.69 -8.05 -28.57
C THR A 216 -29.84 -7.81 -27.59
N ASP A 217 -29.57 -7.77 -26.28
CA ASP A 217 -30.53 -7.39 -25.25
C ASP A 217 -29.99 -6.29 -24.33
N ARG A 218 -30.20 -5.05 -24.77
CA ARG A 218 -29.80 -3.83 -24.04
C ARG A 218 -30.42 -3.73 -22.65
N THR A 219 -31.66 -4.17 -22.48
CA THR A 219 -32.39 -4.02 -21.22
C THR A 219 -31.85 -5.00 -20.19
N ALA A 220 -31.66 -6.26 -20.59
CA ALA A 220 -31.09 -7.28 -19.72
C ALA A 220 -29.69 -6.91 -19.24
N VAL A 221 -28.83 -6.37 -20.12
CA VAL A 221 -27.50 -5.89 -19.73
C VAL A 221 -27.62 -4.67 -18.80
N ALA A 222 -28.40 -3.66 -19.14
CA ALA A 222 -28.55 -2.47 -18.28
C ALA A 222 -29.06 -2.82 -16.87
N ASP A 223 -30.07 -3.69 -16.78
CA ASP A 223 -30.65 -4.16 -15.51
C ASP A 223 -29.64 -5.01 -14.73
N SER A 224 -28.87 -5.87 -15.41
CA SER A 224 -27.84 -6.69 -14.77
C SER A 224 -26.76 -5.86 -14.09
N PHE A 225 -26.51 -4.63 -14.51
CA PHE A 225 -25.49 -3.73 -13.94
C PHE A 225 -26.09 -2.53 -13.20
N SER A 226 -27.36 -2.58 -12.79
CA SER A 226 -28.07 -1.46 -12.15
C SER A 226 -27.35 -0.86 -10.93
N ASP A 227 -26.55 -1.65 -10.20
CA ASP A 227 -25.80 -1.17 -9.03
C ASP A 227 -24.59 -0.30 -9.39
N LEU A 228 -24.09 -0.43 -10.63
CA LEU A 228 -23.09 0.48 -11.19
C LEU A 228 -23.71 1.73 -11.80
N ALA A 229 -25.02 1.91 -11.76
CA ALA A 229 -25.65 3.11 -12.27
C ALA A 229 -25.02 4.35 -11.59
N PRO A 230 -24.50 5.32 -12.35
CA PRO A 230 -23.90 6.54 -11.82
C PRO A 230 -24.70 7.26 -10.74
N GLN A 231 -26.03 7.23 -10.78
CA GLN A 231 -26.82 7.80 -9.69
C GLN A 231 -26.61 7.04 -8.37
N ARG A 232 -26.65 5.70 -8.42
CA ARG A 232 -26.40 4.83 -7.27
C ARG A 232 -24.99 5.03 -6.71
N VAL A 233 -23.99 5.11 -7.58
CA VAL A 233 -22.58 5.32 -7.18
C VAL A 233 -22.39 6.74 -6.60
N ARG A 234 -23.07 7.76 -7.15
CA ARG A 234 -23.07 9.12 -6.55
C ARG A 234 -23.74 9.14 -5.17
N ASP A 235 -24.80 8.36 -4.96
CA ASP A 235 -25.44 8.25 -3.67
C ASP A 235 -24.50 7.57 -2.64
N LEU A 236 -23.73 6.56 -3.05
CA LEU A 236 -22.66 5.98 -2.22
C LEU A 236 -21.60 7.03 -1.86
N ALA A 237 -21.16 7.82 -2.83
CA ALA A 237 -20.21 8.90 -2.58
C ALA A 237 -20.77 9.97 -1.63
N ALA A 238 -22.04 10.36 -1.77
CA ALA A 238 -22.70 11.30 -0.88
C ALA A 238 -22.77 10.76 0.57
N ARG A 239 -23.12 9.48 0.74
CA ARG A 239 -23.12 8.81 2.04
C ARG A 239 -21.72 8.73 2.65
N ALA A 240 -20.72 8.32 1.88
CA ALA A 240 -19.33 8.23 2.37
C ALA A 240 -18.77 9.58 2.84
N ARG A 241 -19.15 10.70 2.21
CA ARG A 241 -18.74 12.05 2.66
C ARG A 241 -19.21 12.39 4.07
N GLN A 242 -20.39 11.90 4.46
CA GLN A 242 -21.02 12.20 5.74
C GLN A 242 -20.83 11.10 6.79
N ALA A 243 -20.41 9.91 6.34
CA ALA A 243 -20.26 8.74 7.18
C ALA A 243 -19.21 8.93 8.29
N GLY A 244 -19.58 8.55 9.52
CA GLY A 244 -18.65 8.37 10.61
C GLY A 244 -17.77 7.13 10.42
N PRO A 245 -16.71 6.95 11.24
CA PRO A 245 -15.76 5.84 11.10
C PRO A 245 -16.41 4.44 11.05
N ALA A 246 -17.37 4.16 11.94
CA ALA A 246 -18.09 2.89 11.95
C ALA A 246 -18.96 2.66 10.69
N GLU A 247 -19.55 3.72 10.15
CA GLU A 247 -20.37 3.62 8.94
C GLU A 247 -19.51 3.41 7.68
N LEU A 248 -18.31 4.01 7.62
CA LEU A 248 -17.33 3.75 6.56
C LEU A 248 -16.96 2.26 6.46
N LEU A 249 -16.95 1.55 7.59
CA LEU A 249 -16.67 0.12 7.67
C LEU A 249 -17.91 -0.77 7.47
N SER A 250 -19.09 -0.18 7.24
CA SER A 250 -20.32 -0.95 7.02
C SER A 250 -20.34 -1.62 5.64
N SER A 251 -21.21 -2.61 5.46
CA SER A 251 -21.50 -3.18 4.14
C SER A 251 -22.26 -2.19 3.23
N GLY A 252 -22.82 -1.12 3.79
CA GLY A 252 -23.54 -0.10 3.04
C GLY A 252 -22.63 0.84 2.22
N LEU A 253 -21.32 0.78 2.43
CA LEU A 253 -20.28 1.48 1.67
C LEU A 253 -19.25 0.45 1.19
N PRO A 254 -19.56 -0.27 0.08
CA PRO A 254 -18.67 -1.31 -0.44
C PRO A 254 -17.35 -0.71 -0.94
N THR A 255 -16.29 -1.52 -0.90
CA THR A 255 -14.99 -1.13 -1.45
C THR A 255 -15.06 -1.07 -2.99
N PHE A 256 -14.07 -0.41 -3.60
CA PHE A 256 -13.97 -0.37 -5.05
C PHE A 256 -13.78 -1.77 -5.63
N SER A 257 -12.91 -2.58 -5.02
CA SER A 257 -12.70 -4.00 -5.36
C SER A 257 -13.98 -4.82 -5.26
N ALA A 258 -14.79 -4.65 -4.20
CA ALA A 258 -16.04 -5.40 -4.06
C ALA A 258 -17.06 -5.07 -5.16
N LEU A 259 -17.15 -3.78 -5.56
CA LEU A 259 -17.99 -3.37 -6.68
C LEU A 259 -17.47 -3.90 -8.02
N LEU A 260 -16.15 -3.95 -8.21
CA LEU A 260 -15.55 -4.55 -9.40
C LEU A 260 -15.77 -6.06 -9.47
N ASP A 261 -15.57 -6.78 -8.37
CA ASP A 261 -15.79 -8.23 -8.31
C ASP A 261 -17.26 -8.57 -8.62
N GLU A 262 -18.19 -7.80 -8.06
CA GLU A 262 -19.62 -7.94 -8.37
C GLU A 262 -19.93 -7.64 -9.84
N ALA A 263 -19.29 -6.62 -10.43
CA ALA A 263 -19.40 -6.33 -11.85
C ALA A 263 -18.88 -7.48 -12.72
N ILE A 264 -17.73 -8.04 -12.38
CA ILE A 264 -17.13 -9.19 -13.06
C ILE A 264 -18.08 -10.39 -12.99
N ASP A 265 -18.62 -10.69 -11.81
CA ASP A 265 -19.58 -11.79 -11.62
C ASP A 265 -20.84 -11.60 -12.49
N ARG A 266 -21.32 -10.37 -12.67
CA ARG A 266 -22.46 -10.05 -13.54
C ARG A 266 -22.16 -10.31 -15.02
N ILE A 267 -20.93 -10.08 -15.48
CA ILE A 267 -20.51 -10.41 -16.86
C ILE A 267 -20.75 -11.89 -17.15
N TYR A 268 -20.45 -12.79 -16.20
CA TYR A 268 -20.66 -14.23 -16.36
C TYR A 268 -22.14 -14.66 -16.36
N ARG A 269 -23.06 -13.76 -15.98
CA ARG A 269 -24.51 -14.03 -15.95
C ARG A 269 -25.24 -13.58 -17.23
N ILE A 270 -24.57 -12.83 -18.12
CA ILE A 270 -25.12 -12.48 -19.43
C ILE A 270 -25.21 -13.75 -20.28
N GLU A 271 -26.42 -14.09 -20.74
CA GLU A 271 -26.66 -15.30 -21.53
C GLU A 271 -26.08 -15.21 -22.95
N ALA A 272 -26.25 -14.05 -23.61
CA ALA A 272 -25.72 -13.81 -24.95
C ALA A 272 -24.20 -13.59 -24.89
N ILE A 273 -23.45 -14.44 -25.59
CA ILE A 273 -21.98 -14.40 -25.56
C ILE A 273 -21.45 -13.13 -26.24
N GLU A 274 -22.15 -12.64 -27.27
CA GLU A 274 -21.84 -11.41 -27.99
C GLU A 274 -21.92 -10.20 -27.06
N ASP A 275 -23.02 -10.08 -26.31
CA ASP A 275 -23.25 -8.99 -25.34
C ASP A 275 -22.22 -9.04 -24.21
N ARG A 276 -21.85 -10.24 -23.79
CA ARG A 276 -20.79 -10.45 -22.81
C ARG A 276 -19.43 -9.95 -23.31
N PHE A 277 -19.07 -10.22 -24.56
CA PHE A 277 -17.84 -9.68 -25.15
C PHE A 277 -17.90 -8.16 -25.28
N ALA A 278 -19.04 -7.61 -25.69
CA ALA A 278 -19.22 -6.17 -25.85
C ALA A 278 -18.99 -5.40 -24.54
N VAL A 279 -19.46 -5.92 -23.40
CA VAL A 279 -19.26 -5.30 -22.07
C VAL A 279 -17.78 -5.27 -21.65
N CYS A 280 -16.96 -6.19 -22.16
CA CYS A 280 -15.54 -6.31 -21.79
C CYS A 280 -14.58 -5.44 -22.64
N LEU A 281 -15.06 -4.85 -23.73
CA LEU A 281 -14.26 -4.03 -24.66
C LEU A 281 -14.21 -2.56 -24.22
#